data_AF-A0AAJ0N503-F1
#
_entry.id   AF-A0AAJ0N503-F1
#
_cell.length_a   1.000
_cell.length_b   1.000
_cell.length_c   1.000
_cell.angle_alpha   90.00
_cell.angle_beta   90.00
_cell.angle_gamma   90.00
#
_symmetry.space_group_name_H-M   'P 1'
#
loop_
_entity.id
_entity.type
_entity.pdbx_description
1 polymer ?
#
loop_
_entity_poly.entity_id
_entity_poly.type
_entity_poly.pdbx_seq_one_letter_code
_entity_poly.pdbx_strand_id
1 'polypeptide(L)'
;MKPTGILSAAIVAVALAACARAQQHTQAASASTANEPGRNAPAANRIAASSNPTPALVAHPAATAADTTQYLCERGTYACPISSPFVANSQAEAQWLLAHGYPSQAERARLERMNLAQLKAESQAGNNAATVLYGTRTAVSGRFYPGLAILSKAAATGNLYAYYGLAEVYASDTAHKNLVDSAAYLRLAYLLGDGKAASAIAAKGLSSIENVVADERAAALYQTFAKNRQPSPRPLE
;
A
#
# COMPACT_ATOMS: atom_id res chain seq x y z
N MET A 1 36.95 48.10 -5.82
CA MET A 1 36.93 47.86 -4.36
C MET A 1 37.00 46.36 -4.13
N LYS A 2 38.06 45.88 -3.46
CA LYS A 2 38.23 44.46 -3.07
C LYS A 2 37.60 44.27 -1.68
N PRO A 3 36.82 43.21 -1.43
CA PRO A 3 36.61 42.72 -0.08
C PRO A 3 37.62 41.62 0.26
N THR A 4 38.32 41.86 1.35
CA THR A 4 39.28 41.00 2.04
C THR A 4 38.54 39.85 2.74
N GLY A 5 39.10 38.64 2.66
CA GLY A 5 38.55 37.45 3.32
C GLY A 5 38.90 37.36 4.81
N ILE A 6 38.17 36.50 5.52
CA ILE A 6 38.57 35.93 6.80
C ILE A 6 38.15 34.45 6.81
N LEU A 7 39.15 33.57 6.90
CA LEU A 7 39.04 32.17 7.31
C LEU A 7 38.91 32.10 8.84
N SER A 8 38.15 31.14 9.36
CA SER A 8 38.54 30.35 10.55
C SER A 8 37.68 29.09 10.71
N ALA A 9 38.36 27.95 10.80
CA ALA A 9 37.90 26.64 11.25
C ALA A 9 37.63 26.66 12.78
N ALA A 10 37.10 25.70 13.53
CA ALA A 10 36.72 24.29 13.41
C ALA A 10 35.88 23.97 14.69
N ILE A 11 35.28 22.78 14.79
CA ILE A 11 35.43 21.78 15.88
C ILE A 11 34.23 20.82 15.88
N VAL A 12 34.57 19.53 15.80
CA VAL A 12 33.69 18.36 15.93
C VAL A 12 33.57 17.98 17.41
N ALA A 13 32.38 17.59 17.87
CA ALA A 13 32.22 16.83 19.11
C ALA A 13 31.19 15.71 18.92
N VAL A 14 31.67 14.47 19.03
CA VAL A 14 30.90 13.22 19.15
C VAL A 14 30.71 12.96 20.64
N ALA A 15 29.49 12.61 21.06
CA ALA A 15 29.25 12.03 22.39
C ALA A 15 28.27 10.85 22.29
N LEU A 16 28.81 9.65 22.53
CA LEU A 16 28.08 8.41 22.81
C LEU A 16 28.12 8.17 24.33
N ALA A 17 26.97 7.89 24.94
CA ALA A 17 26.88 7.19 26.23
C ALA A 17 25.44 6.64 26.34
N ALA A 18 25.20 5.33 26.16
CA ALA A 18 25.43 4.20 27.08
C ALA A 18 24.18 3.88 27.91
N CYS A 19 23.56 2.75 27.56
CA CYS A 19 22.54 2.08 28.38
C CYS A 19 23.18 1.52 29.66
N ALA A 20 22.51 1.72 30.80
CA ALA A 20 22.76 0.94 32.00
C ALA A 20 21.45 0.27 32.45
N ARG A 21 21.50 -1.06 32.59
CA ARG A 21 20.46 -1.92 33.15
C ARG A 21 21.09 -2.65 34.33
N ALA A 22 20.22 -3.00 35.29
CA ALA A 22 20.40 -3.89 36.43
C ALA A 22 20.87 -3.25 37.75
N GLN A 23 19.99 -3.29 38.74
CA GLN A 23 20.29 -4.00 39.98
C GLN A 23 19.01 -4.48 40.67
N GLN A 24 19.09 -5.73 41.10
CA GLN A 24 18.05 -6.57 41.69
C GLN A 24 18.34 -6.71 43.18
N HIS A 25 17.25 -6.89 43.95
CA HIS A 25 17.16 -7.55 45.25
C HIS A 25 17.82 -6.92 46.49
N THR A 26 16.97 -6.60 47.48
CA THR A 26 17.07 -7.25 48.79
C THR A 26 15.71 -7.25 49.52
N GLN A 27 15.58 -8.26 50.36
CA GLN A 27 14.40 -8.87 50.96
C GLN A 27 14.37 -8.55 52.46
N ALA A 28 13.19 -8.62 53.09
CA ALA A 28 12.93 -9.43 54.30
C ALA A 28 12.08 -8.78 55.41
N ALA A 29 11.39 -9.71 56.09
CA ALA A 29 10.85 -9.75 57.45
C ALA A 29 9.39 -9.28 57.66
N SER A 30 8.52 -9.94 58.44
CA SER A 30 8.40 -11.27 59.10
C SER A 30 7.16 -11.16 60.01
N ALA A 31 6.30 -12.20 60.12
CA ALA A 31 5.62 -12.60 61.38
C ALA A 31 4.66 -13.82 61.19
N SER A 32 4.83 -14.81 62.07
CA SER A 32 4.17 -16.14 62.19
C SER A 32 2.78 -16.09 62.86
N THR A 33 1.84 -17.04 62.72
CA THR A 33 1.81 -18.35 63.44
C THR A 33 0.64 -19.30 63.02
N ALA A 34 0.98 -20.59 62.85
CA ALA A 34 0.33 -21.90 63.16
C ALA A 34 -1.17 -22.23 62.89
N ASN A 35 -1.45 -23.22 62.01
CA ASN A 35 -1.79 -24.63 62.34
C ASN A 35 -2.08 -25.51 61.07
N GLU A 36 -1.61 -26.76 61.08
CA GLU A 36 -1.62 -27.82 60.04
C GLU A 36 -2.93 -28.68 60.00
N PRO A 37 -3.07 -29.76 59.18
CA PRO A 37 -2.62 -30.04 57.80
C PRO A 37 -3.77 -30.59 56.90
N GLY A 38 -3.66 -30.52 55.56
CA GLY A 38 -4.65 -31.17 54.71
C GLY A 38 -4.42 -31.12 53.19
N ARG A 39 -3.94 -32.24 52.67
CA ARG A 39 -4.01 -32.75 51.27
C ARG A 39 -3.17 -32.07 50.18
N ASN A 40 -2.23 -32.89 49.69
CA ASN A 40 -1.52 -32.79 48.41
C ASN A 40 -2.48 -32.70 47.21
N ALA A 41 -2.26 -31.71 46.31
CA ALA A 41 -2.30 -31.89 44.86
C ALA A 41 -1.61 -30.68 44.16
N PRO A 42 -0.74 -30.91 43.17
CA PRO A 42 0.10 -29.85 42.59
C PRO A 42 -0.66 -28.96 41.60
N ALA A 43 -0.42 -27.65 41.71
CA ALA A 43 -0.86 -26.64 40.76
C ALA A 43 -0.09 -26.77 39.44
N ALA A 44 -0.80 -27.07 38.36
CA ALA A 44 -0.29 -26.96 37.00
C ALA A 44 -0.89 -25.70 36.33
N ASN A 45 -0.01 -24.74 36.09
CA ASN A 45 -0.14 -23.61 35.19
C ASN A 45 -1.01 -23.93 33.95
N ARG A 46 -2.12 -23.22 33.77
CA ARG A 46 -2.66 -22.96 32.43
C ARG A 46 -2.61 -21.48 32.15
N ILE A 47 -1.68 -21.15 31.28
CA ILE A 47 -1.57 -19.90 30.55
C ILE A 47 -2.94 -19.57 29.96
N ALA A 48 -3.50 -18.44 30.39
CA ALA A 48 -4.68 -17.86 29.76
C ALA A 48 -4.30 -17.49 28.31
N ALA A 49 -4.87 -18.21 27.35
CA ALA A 49 -4.78 -17.85 25.95
C ALA A 49 -5.48 -16.49 25.77
N SER A 50 -4.69 -15.45 25.50
CA SER A 50 -5.18 -14.14 25.08
C SER A 50 -5.84 -14.30 23.72
N SER A 51 -7.16 -14.44 23.72
CA SER A 51 -8.00 -14.39 22.53
C SER A 51 -8.14 -12.94 22.07
N ASN A 52 -7.12 -12.45 21.35
CA ASN A 52 -7.30 -11.25 20.54
C ASN A 52 -8.23 -11.58 19.36
N PRO A 53 -9.38 -10.91 19.21
CA PRO A 53 -10.28 -11.16 18.10
C PRO A 53 -9.61 -10.73 16.80
N THR A 54 -9.48 -11.67 15.87
CA THR A 54 -9.17 -11.39 14.47
C THR A 54 -10.22 -10.42 13.93
N PRO A 55 -9.85 -9.27 13.34
CA PRO A 55 -10.83 -8.41 12.69
C PRO A 55 -11.55 -9.21 11.62
N ALA A 56 -12.88 -9.30 11.73
CA ALA A 56 -13.71 -9.96 10.73
C ALA A 56 -13.42 -9.34 9.36
N LEU A 57 -12.94 -10.18 8.44
CA LEU A 57 -12.87 -9.86 7.02
C LEU A 57 -14.30 -9.50 6.61
N VAL A 58 -14.54 -8.23 6.25
CA VAL A 58 -15.83 -7.82 5.69
C VAL A 58 -16.05 -8.68 4.45
N ALA A 59 -16.95 -9.66 4.58
CA ALA A 59 -17.30 -10.58 3.51
C ALA A 59 -17.94 -9.74 2.40
N HIS A 60 -17.15 -9.44 1.37
CA HIS A 60 -17.70 -8.89 0.15
C HIS A 60 -18.50 -10.01 -0.52
N PRO A 61 -19.69 -9.72 -1.07
CA PRO A 61 -20.43 -10.71 -1.83
C PRO A 61 -19.50 -11.30 -2.90
N ALA A 62 -19.51 -12.64 -3.02
CA ALA A 62 -18.68 -13.33 -3.99
C ALA A 62 -19.01 -12.80 -5.40
N ALA A 63 -17.97 -12.41 -6.13
CA ALA A 63 -18.08 -11.96 -7.51
C ALA A 63 -18.89 -12.95 -8.34
N THR A 64 -19.88 -12.48 -9.09
CA THR A 64 -20.61 -13.36 -10.00
C THR A 64 -19.77 -13.60 -11.26
N ALA A 65 -20.03 -14.71 -11.97
CA ALA A 65 -19.39 -14.99 -13.25
C ALA A 65 -19.59 -13.84 -14.27
N ALA A 66 -20.74 -13.14 -14.20
CA ALA A 66 -21.04 -11.99 -15.05
C ALA A 66 -20.11 -10.80 -14.76
N ASP A 67 -19.79 -10.54 -13.48
CA ASP A 67 -18.92 -9.43 -13.07
C ASP A 67 -17.48 -9.62 -13.59
N THR A 68 -17.00 -10.86 -13.58
CA THR A 68 -15.64 -11.21 -14.03
C THR A 68 -15.50 -11.31 -15.54
N THR A 69 -16.59 -11.59 -16.26
CA THR A 69 -16.55 -11.76 -17.73
C THR A 69 -16.06 -10.48 -18.42
N GLN A 70 -16.35 -9.30 -17.84
CA GLN A 70 -15.93 -8.01 -18.38
C GLN A 70 -14.42 -7.74 -18.31
N TYR A 71 -13.69 -8.53 -17.52
CA TYR A 71 -12.24 -8.43 -17.39
C TYR A 71 -11.52 -9.41 -18.32
N LEU A 72 -12.22 -10.47 -18.77
CA LEU A 72 -11.64 -11.48 -19.62
C LEU A 72 -11.34 -10.90 -20.99
N CYS A 73 -10.13 -11.17 -21.43
CA CYS A 73 -9.71 -10.92 -22.79
C CYS A 73 -10.47 -11.82 -23.78
N GLU A 74 -10.95 -11.25 -24.89
CA GLU A 74 -11.50 -12.03 -25.99
C GLU A 74 -10.40 -12.80 -26.72
N ARG A 75 -10.60 -14.11 -26.91
CA ARG A 75 -9.64 -14.96 -27.65
C ARG A 75 -9.75 -14.67 -29.15
N GLY A 76 -8.66 -14.19 -29.77
CA GLY A 76 -8.54 -13.89 -31.20
C GLY A 76 -7.09 -13.59 -31.61
N THR A 77 -6.83 -13.26 -32.88
CA THR A 77 -5.46 -13.17 -33.49
C THR A 77 -4.53 -12.10 -32.88
N TYR A 78 -4.98 -11.38 -31.84
CA TYR A 78 -4.21 -10.47 -30.99
C TYR A 78 -4.58 -10.67 -29.51
N ALA A 79 -4.68 -11.93 -29.09
CA ALA A 79 -5.15 -12.36 -27.77
C ALA A 79 -4.37 -11.66 -26.65
N CYS A 80 -5.00 -10.62 -26.11
CA CYS A 80 -4.65 -9.88 -24.90
C CYS A 80 -3.41 -9.00 -25.05
N PRO A 81 -3.55 -7.66 -25.00
CA PRO A 81 -2.39 -6.83 -24.77
C PRO A 81 -1.80 -7.22 -23.41
N ILE A 82 -0.69 -7.98 -23.44
CA ILE A 82 0.06 -8.45 -22.27
C ILE A 82 0.37 -7.29 -21.31
N SER A 83 0.43 -6.07 -21.85
CA SER A 83 0.73 -4.82 -21.14
C SER A 83 -0.44 -4.17 -20.40
N SER A 84 -1.70 -4.53 -20.65
CA SER A 84 -2.82 -3.85 -19.96
C SER A 84 -3.03 -4.45 -18.57
N PRO A 85 -2.90 -3.64 -17.48
CA PRO A 85 -3.12 -4.16 -16.14
C PRO A 85 -4.61 -4.43 -15.84
N PHE A 86 -5.53 -3.97 -16.70
CA PHE A 86 -6.98 -4.08 -16.53
C PHE A 86 -7.61 -5.33 -17.14
N VAL A 87 -6.82 -6.11 -17.87
CA VAL A 87 -7.29 -7.28 -18.62
C VAL A 87 -6.79 -8.54 -17.94
N ALA A 88 -7.68 -9.53 -17.82
CA ALA A 88 -7.39 -10.86 -17.31
C ALA A 88 -7.32 -11.88 -18.43
N ASN A 89 -6.35 -12.79 -18.32
CA ASN A 89 -6.19 -13.93 -19.20
C ASN A 89 -6.98 -15.14 -18.67
N SER A 90 -7.10 -15.27 -17.33
CA SER A 90 -7.89 -16.30 -16.65
C SER A 90 -9.08 -15.74 -15.87
N GLN A 91 -10.03 -16.62 -15.56
CA GLN A 91 -11.09 -16.35 -14.59
C GLN A 91 -10.55 -16.01 -13.19
N ALA A 92 -9.46 -16.66 -12.76
CA ALA A 92 -8.83 -16.40 -11.47
C ALA A 92 -8.21 -14.99 -11.42
N GLU A 93 -7.56 -14.56 -12.50
CA GLU A 93 -7.03 -13.21 -12.64
C GLU A 93 -8.16 -12.16 -12.71
N ALA A 94 -9.28 -12.46 -13.37
CA ALA A 94 -10.46 -11.59 -13.39
C ALA A 94 -11.05 -11.37 -11.99
N GLN A 95 -11.16 -12.44 -11.21
CA GLN A 95 -11.56 -12.37 -9.80
C GLN A 95 -10.56 -11.55 -8.97
N TRP A 96 -9.27 -11.75 -9.21
CA TRP A 96 -8.21 -11.00 -8.55
C TRP A 96 -8.31 -9.50 -8.86
N LEU A 97 -8.57 -9.10 -10.11
CA LEU A 97 -8.73 -7.69 -10.51
C LEU A 97 -9.91 -7.04 -9.78
N LEU A 98 -11.07 -7.71 -9.78
CA LEU A 98 -12.26 -7.22 -9.09
C LEU A 98 -12.00 -7.06 -7.58
N ALA A 99 -11.42 -8.08 -6.95
CA ALA A 99 -11.13 -8.08 -5.51
C ALA A 99 -10.18 -6.94 -5.09
N HIS A 100 -9.31 -6.49 -6.00
CA HIS A 100 -8.32 -5.44 -5.73
C HIS A 100 -8.71 -4.07 -6.30
N GLY A 101 -9.97 -3.90 -6.72
CA GLY A 101 -10.54 -2.59 -7.07
C GLY A 101 -10.22 -2.09 -8.46
N TYR A 102 -9.70 -2.94 -9.35
CA TYR A 102 -9.47 -2.59 -10.75
C TYR A 102 -10.81 -2.48 -11.49
N PRO A 103 -11.01 -1.48 -12.36
CA PRO A 103 -12.15 -1.45 -13.27
C PRO A 103 -11.97 -2.44 -14.42
N SER A 104 -13.08 -2.93 -14.98
CA SER A 104 -13.07 -3.47 -16.35
C SER A 104 -12.75 -2.35 -17.35
N GLN A 105 -12.36 -2.70 -18.58
CA GLN A 105 -12.06 -1.69 -19.60
C GLN A 105 -13.29 -0.83 -19.93
N ALA A 106 -14.47 -1.45 -20.02
CA ALA A 106 -15.73 -0.76 -20.27
C ALA A 106 -16.10 0.19 -19.11
N GLU A 107 -15.94 -0.28 -17.86
CA GLU A 107 -16.21 0.56 -16.69
C GLU A 107 -15.25 1.74 -16.62
N ARG A 108 -13.96 1.50 -16.86
CA ARG A 108 -12.96 2.58 -16.91
C ARG A 108 -13.34 3.62 -17.97
N ALA A 109 -13.67 3.20 -19.18
CA ALA A 109 -14.07 4.10 -20.26
C ALA A 109 -15.38 4.87 -19.95
N ARG A 110 -16.31 4.26 -19.20
CA ARG A 110 -17.51 4.94 -18.69
C ARG A 110 -17.14 6.03 -17.67
N LEU A 111 -16.33 5.68 -16.68
CA LEU A 111 -15.91 6.60 -15.62
C LEU A 111 -15.03 7.75 -16.14
N GLU A 112 -14.13 7.49 -17.10
CA GLU A 112 -13.27 8.52 -17.67
C GLU A 112 -14.05 9.66 -18.35
N ARG A 113 -15.23 9.35 -18.91
CA ARG A 113 -16.15 10.32 -19.54
C ARG A 113 -16.97 11.14 -18.55
N MET A 114 -17.04 10.73 -17.28
CA MET A 114 -17.75 11.48 -16.25
C MET A 114 -17.05 12.78 -15.90
N ASN A 115 -17.77 13.78 -15.40
CA ASN A 115 -17.16 14.95 -14.78
C ASN A 115 -16.76 14.69 -13.32
N LEU A 116 -16.07 15.65 -12.68
CA LEU A 116 -15.56 15.48 -11.32
C LEU A 116 -16.68 15.24 -10.28
N ALA A 117 -17.84 15.89 -10.43
CA ALA A 117 -18.97 15.73 -9.50
C ALA A 117 -19.60 14.34 -9.62
N GLN A 118 -19.73 13.82 -10.84
CA GLN A 118 -20.19 12.45 -11.11
C GLN A 118 -19.23 11.40 -10.55
N LEU A 119 -17.92 11.57 -10.78
CA LEU A 119 -16.90 10.69 -10.20
C LEU A 119 -16.94 10.70 -8.67
N LYS A 120 -17.14 11.87 -8.05
CA LYS A 120 -17.31 11.99 -6.60
C LYS A 120 -18.54 11.22 -6.12
N ALA A 121 -19.67 11.34 -6.80
CA ALA A 121 -20.90 10.65 -6.43
C ALA A 121 -20.74 9.12 -6.49
N GLU A 122 -20.14 8.60 -7.57
CA GLU A 122 -19.84 7.17 -7.73
C GLU A 122 -18.83 6.67 -6.66
N SER A 123 -17.81 7.47 -6.36
CA SER A 123 -16.87 7.20 -5.27
C SER A 123 -17.58 7.10 -3.91
N GLN A 124 -18.51 8.02 -3.63
CA GLN A 124 -19.30 8.03 -2.40
C GLN A 124 -20.29 6.86 -2.34
N ALA A 125 -20.72 6.34 -3.49
CA ALA A 125 -21.52 5.12 -3.60
C ALA A 125 -20.71 3.83 -3.42
N GLY A 126 -19.38 3.93 -3.22
CA GLY A 126 -18.51 2.78 -2.97
C GLY A 126 -17.81 2.21 -4.21
N ASN A 127 -17.89 2.88 -5.37
CA ASN A 127 -17.16 2.45 -6.55
C ASN A 127 -15.64 2.72 -6.37
N ASN A 128 -14.87 1.63 -6.26
CA ASN A 128 -13.43 1.66 -6.04
C ASN A 128 -12.68 2.36 -7.19
N ALA A 129 -13.03 2.07 -8.44
CA ALA A 129 -12.37 2.68 -9.60
C ALA A 129 -12.73 4.15 -9.74
N ALA A 130 -13.98 4.52 -9.49
CA ALA A 130 -14.41 5.92 -9.46
C ALA A 130 -13.68 6.72 -8.38
N THR A 131 -13.42 6.11 -7.22
CA THR A 131 -12.61 6.73 -6.15
C THR A 131 -11.19 7.04 -6.62
N VAL A 132 -10.56 6.13 -7.36
CA VAL A 132 -9.22 6.36 -7.94
C VAL A 132 -9.26 7.50 -8.96
N LEU A 133 -10.18 7.45 -9.93
CA LEU A 133 -10.29 8.49 -10.95
C LEU A 133 -10.68 9.86 -10.37
N TYR A 134 -11.55 9.90 -9.36
CA TYR A 134 -11.90 11.12 -8.62
C TYR A 134 -10.67 11.70 -7.91
N GLY A 135 -9.90 10.87 -7.20
CA GLY A 135 -8.68 11.30 -6.50
C GLY A 135 -7.61 11.82 -7.47
N THR A 136 -7.33 11.07 -8.54
CA THR A 136 -6.38 11.47 -9.59
C THR A 136 -6.79 12.79 -10.23
N ARG A 137 -8.04 12.93 -10.69
CA ARG A 137 -8.48 14.18 -11.34
C ARG A 137 -8.50 15.35 -10.36
N THR A 138 -8.85 15.13 -9.10
CA THR A 138 -8.76 16.15 -8.04
C THR A 138 -7.33 16.66 -7.89
N ALA A 139 -6.34 15.75 -7.81
CA ALA A 139 -4.94 16.11 -7.67
C ALA A 139 -4.41 16.88 -8.89
N VAL A 140 -4.66 16.36 -10.10
CA VAL A 140 -4.15 16.94 -11.35
C VAL A 140 -4.81 18.30 -11.65
N SER A 141 -6.05 18.53 -11.20
CA SER A 141 -6.76 19.81 -11.37
C SER A 141 -6.35 20.88 -10.33
N GLY A 142 -5.14 20.79 -9.77
CA GLY A 142 -4.57 21.79 -8.85
C GLY A 142 -4.86 21.54 -7.36
N ARG A 143 -5.64 20.51 -6.99
CA ARG A 143 -5.87 20.13 -5.59
C ARG A 143 -5.03 18.91 -5.23
N PHE A 144 -3.71 19.04 -5.38
CA PHE A 144 -2.73 17.95 -5.24
C PHE A 144 -2.90 17.16 -3.94
N TYR A 145 -2.67 17.79 -2.77
CA TYR A 145 -2.75 17.10 -1.49
C TYR A 145 -4.13 16.48 -1.18
N PRO A 146 -5.26 17.16 -1.43
CA PRO A 146 -6.58 16.52 -1.34
C PRO A 146 -6.74 15.28 -2.21
N GLY A 147 -6.28 15.32 -3.46
CA GLY A 147 -6.33 14.16 -4.35
C GLY A 147 -5.43 13.01 -3.89
N LEU A 148 -4.20 13.32 -3.43
CA LEU A 148 -3.32 12.33 -2.81
C LEU A 148 -3.98 11.68 -1.60
N ALA A 149 -4.60 12.45 -0.71
CA ALA A 149 -5.24 11.89 0.49
C ALA A 149 -6.36 10.90 0.14
N ILE A 150 -7.14 11.16 -0.91
CA ILE A 150 -8.16 10.23 -1.42
C ILE A 150 -7.50 8.92 -1.88
N LEU A 151 -6.47 9.04 -2.71
CA LEU A 151 -5.77 7.89 -3.29
C LEU A 151 -5.03 7.07 -2.23
N SER A 152 -4.32 7.72 -1.32
CA SER A 152 -3.61 7.05 -0.23
C SER A 152 -4.57 6.31 0.71
N LYS A 153 -5.75 6.89 0.99
CA LYS A 153 -6.80 6.20 1.75
C LYS A 153 -7.30 4.95 1.01
N ALA A 154 -7.58 5.05 -0.29
CA ALA A 154 -8.02 3.92 -1.11
C ALA A 154 -6.96 2.79 -1.14
N ALA A 155 -5.69 3.13 -1.32
CA ALA A 155 -4.58 2.18 -1.26
C ALA A 155 -4.50 1.47 0.11
N ALA A 156 -4.57 2.24 1.20
CA ALA A 156 -4.56 1.71 2.56
C ALA A 156 -5.72 0.74 2.82
N THR A 157 -6.88 0.95 2.21
CA THR A 157 -8.04 0.05 2.35
C THR A 157 -8.03 -1.18 1.45
N GLY A 158 -6.99 -1.40 0.62
CA GLY A 158 -6.86 -2.62 -0.19
C GLY A 158 -7.08 -2.46 -1.68
N ASN A 159 -7.37 -1.24 -2.15
CA ASN A 159 -7.52 -0.98 -3.58
C ASN A 159 -6.12 -0.84 -4.22
N LEU A 160 -5.59 -1.90 -4.84
CA LEU A 160 -4.29 -1.84 -5.51
C LEU A 160 -4.32 -0.91 -6.73
N TYR A 161 -5.48 -0.74 -7.39
CA TYR A 161 -5.61 0.19 -8.50
C TYR A 161 -5.31 1.65 -8.08
N ALA A 162 -5.46 2.01 -6.81
CA ALA A 162 -5.09 3.33 -6.30
C ALA A 162 -3.61 3.68 -6.49
N TYR A 163 -2.72 2.68 -6.56
CA TYR A 163 -1.30 2.92 -6.87
C TYR A 163 -1.07 3.41 -8.29
N TYR A 164 -1.89 3.00 -9.26
CA TYR A 164 -1.88 3.57 -10.61
C TYR A 164 -2.35 5.02 -10.59
N GLY A 165 -3.37 5.35 -9.77
CA GLY A 165 -3.82 6.72 -9.59
C GLY A 165 -2.72 7.62 -8.98
N LEU A 166 -2.01 7.13 -7.96
CA LEU A 166 -0.87 7.83 -7.35
C LEU A 166 0.25 8.01 -8.37
N ALA A 167 0.57 6.95 -9.14
CA ALA A 167 1.58 7.01 -10.19
C ALA A 167 1.22 8.03 -11.27
N GLU A 168 -0.04 8.10 -11.68
CA GLU A 168 -0.54 9.04 -12.69
C GLU A 168 -0.42 10.49 -12.21
N VAL A 169 -0.77 10.76 -10.95
CA VAL A 169 -0.65 12.11 -10.36
C VAL A 169 0.79 12.62 -10.43
N TYR A 170 1.77 11.78 -10.11
CA TYR A 170 3.18 12.15 -10.19
C TYR A 170 3.73 12.14 -11.62
N ALA A 171 3.10 11.45 -12.57
CA ALA A 171 3.50 11.49 -13.98
C ALA A 171 2.91 12.71 -14.73
N SER A 172 1.81 13.26 -14.22
CA SER A 172 1.07 14.35 -14.84
C SER A 172 1.90 15.63 -14.93
N ASP A 173 1.66 16.41 -15.97
CA ASP A 173 2.37 17.67 -16.23
C ASP A 173 1.88 18.79 -15.30
N THR A 174 2.33 18.73 -14.06
CA THR A 174 2.02 19.68 -12.98
C THR A 174 3.31 20.09 -12.26
N ALA A 175 3.23 21.08 -11.36
CA ALA A 175 4.36 21.46 -10.52
C ALA A 175 4.90 20.32 -9.62
N HIS A 176 4.13 19.23 -9.46
CA HIS A 176 4.50 18.07 -8.65
C HIS A 176 4.99 16.86 -9.48
N LYS A 177 5.24 17.05 -10.79
CA LYS A 177 5.72 15.97 -11.66
C LYS A 177 7.01 15.36 -11.12
N ASN A 178 6.99 14.05 -10.88
CA ASN A 178 8.14 13.28 -10.44
C ASN A 178 8.02 11.82 -10.95
N LEU A 179 8.75 11.49 -12.01
CA LEU A 179 8.69 10.15 -12.60
C LEU A 179 9.26 9.05 -11.68
N VAL A 180 10.17 9.40 -10.76
CA VAL A 180 10.71 8.47 -9.77
C VAL A 180 9.63 8.10 -8.75
N ASP A 181 8.88 9.08 -8.23
CA ASP A 181 7.74 8.81 -7.34
C ASP A 181 6.62 8.06 -8.07
N SER A 182 6.37 8.43 -9.33
CA SER A 182 5.43 7.70 -10.18
C SER A 182 5.79 6.21 -10.28
N ALA A 183 7.05 5.90 -10.56
CA ALA A 183 7.53 4.53 -10.65
C ALA A 183 7.56 3.82 -9.28
N ALA A 184 7.83 4.53 -8.19
CA ALA A 184 7.84 3.97 -6.84
C ALA A 184 6.46 3.42 -6.43
N TYR A 185 5.37 4.11 -6.78
CA TYR A 185 4.02 3.59 -6.52
C TYR A 185 3.67 2.37 -7.38
N LEU A 186 4.10 2.34 -8.65
CA LEU A 186 3.91 1.14 -9.49
C LEU A 186 4.75 -0.04 -9.00
N ARG A 187 5.97 0.20 -8.52
CA ARG A 187 6.81 -0.81 -7.86
C ARG A 187 6.16 -1.34 -6.60
N LEU A 188 5.51 -0.49 -5.81
CA LEU A 188 4.72 -0.94 -4.67
C LEU A 188 3.54 -1.83 -5.10
N ALA A 189 2.82 -1.49 -6.17
CA ALA A 189 1.78 -2.35 -6.72
C ALA A 189 2.34 -3.72 -7.15
N TYR A 190 3.51 -3.73 -7.80
CA TYR A 190 4.22 -4.95 -8.18
C TYR A 190 4.59 -5.81 -6.96
N LEU A 191 5.20 -5.21 -5.92
CA LEU A 191 5.56 -5.90 -4.68
C LEU A 191 4.35 -6.47 -3.93
N LEU A 192 3.18 -5.83 -4.06
CA LEU A 192 1.93 -6.29 -3.46
C LEU A 192 1.19 -7.35 -4.30
N GLY A 193 1.69 -7.67 -5.50
CA GLY A 193 1.25 -8.78 -6.31
C GLY A 193 0.82 -8.44 -7.73
N ASP A 194 0.76 -7.17 -8.14
CA ASP A 194 0.41 -6.82 -9.52
C ASP A 194 1.61 -6.97 -10.47
N GLY A 195 1.84 -8.19 -10.96
CA GLY A 195 2.93 -8.47 -11.91
C GLY A 195 2.88 -7.63 -13.19
N LYS A 196 1.70 -7.21 -13.66
CA LYS A 196 1.57 -6.40 -14.90
C LYS A 196 2.03 -4.95 -14.74
N ALA A 197 2.22 -4.48 -13.51
CA ALA A 197 2.79 -3.16 -13.22
C ALA A 197 4.22 -3.01 -13.78
N ALA A 198 4.96 -4.10 -13.99
CA ALA A 198 6.29 -4.08 -14.61
C ALA A 198 6.31 -3.36 -15.96
N SER A 199 5.29 -3.54 -16.80
CA SER A 199 5.19 -2.88 -18.10
C SER A 199 5.00 -1.35 -17.97
N ALA A 200 4.18 -0.92 -17.00
CA ALA A 200 3.94 0.49 -16.70
C ALA A 200 5.18 1.15 -16.07
N ILE A 201 5.98 0.40 -15.30
CA ILE A 201 7.28 0.86 -14.78
C ILE A 201 8.26 1.08 -15.93
N ALA A 202 8.40 0.10 -16.83
CA ALA A 202 9.30 0.20 -17.98
C ALA A 202 8.95 1.40 -18.88
N ALA A 203 7.66 1.67 -19.08
CA ALA A 203 7.17 2.79 -19.87
C ALA A 203 7.54 4.18 -19.29
N LYS A 204 8.03 4.28 -18.05
CA LYS A 204 8.50 5.55 -17.48
C LYS A 204 9.83 6.02 -18.06
N GLY A 205 10.60 5.14 -18.71
CA GLY A 205 11.86 5.50 -19.36
C GLY A 205 12.94 6.02 -18.40
N LEU A 206 12.93 5.56 -17.15
CA LEU A 206 13.90 5.96 -16.12
C LEU A 206 15.30 5.40 -16.42
N SER A 207 16.34 6.17 -16.12
CA SER A 207 17.72 5.70 -16.09
C SER A 207 17.96 4.64 -15.01
N SER A 208 19.10 3.95 -15.05
CA SER A 208 19.45 2.94 -14.04
C SER A 208 19.49 3.51 -12.62
N ILE A 209 20.00 4.74 -12.45
CA ILE A 209 20.07 5.40 -11.13
C ILE A 209 18.66 5.76 -10.65
N GLU A 210 17.82 6.32 -11.51
CA GLU A 210 16.43 6.65 -11.16
C GLU A 210 15.61 5.40 -10.81
N ASN A 211 15.89 4.26 -11.45
CA ASN A 211 15.29 2.99 -11.10
C ASN A 211 15.68 2.55 -9.67
N VAL A 212 16.96 2.63 -9.31
CA VAL A 212 17.42 2.32 -7.94
C VAL A 212 16.73 3.23 -6.91
N VAL A 213 16.64 4.54 -7.18
CA VAL A 213 15.94 5.47 -6.26
C VAL A 213 14.45 5.15 -6.17
N ALA A 214 13.80 4.76 -7.28
CA ALA A 214 12.40 4.33 -7.25
C ALA A 214 12.21 3.04 -6.45
N ASP A 215 13.16 2.10 -6.48
CA ASP A 215 13.14 0.88 -5.67
C ASP A 215 13.28 1.20 -4.16
N GLU A 216 14.22 2.08 -3.79
CA GLU A 216 14.38 2.54 -2.40
C GLU A 216 13.10 3.21 -1.87
N ARG A 217 12.48 4.08 -2.69
CA ARG A 217 11.22 4.74 -2.34
C ARG A 217 10.07 3.74 -2.23
N ALA A 218 9.99 2.76 -3.13
CA ALA A 218 8.98 1.71 -3.06
C ALA A 218 9.11 0.89 -1.77
N ALA A 219 10.33 0.58 -1.34
CA ALA A 219 10.59 -0.10 -0.07
C ALA A 219 10.12 0.71 1.15
N ALA A 220 10.37 2.02 1.17
CA ALA A 220 9.87 2.90 2.22
C ALA A 220 8.33 3.02 2.21
N LEU A 221 7.74 3.12 1.02
CA LEU A 221 6.28 3.11 0.86
C LEU A 221 5.68 1.78 1.31
N TYR A 222 6.31 0.64 1.03
CA TYR A 222 5.87 -0.68 1.48
C TYR A 222 5.75 -0.74 3.00
N GLN A 223 6.74 -0.22 3.74
CA GLN A 223 6.69 -0.17 5.21
C GLN A 223 5.48 0.63 5.74
N THR A 224 5.10 1.70 5.02
CA THR A 224 4.02 2.61 5.43
C THR A 224 2.63 2.08 5.05
N PHE A 225 2.49 1.60 3.81
CA PHE A 225 1.20 1.20 3.24
C PHE A 225 0.86 -0.26 3.48
N ALA A 226 1.85 -1.17 3.52
CA ALA A 226 1.56 -2.59 3.65
C ALA A 226 1.13 -2.97 5.07
N LYS A 227 1.63 -2.34 6.15
CA LYS A 227 1.25 -2.67 7.55
C LYS A 227 1.15 -4.19 7.84
N ASN A 228 2.12 -4.99 7.34
CA ASN A 228 2.11 -6.47 7.39
C ASN A 228 1.07 -7.18 6.51
N ARG A 229 0.42 -6.48 5.56
CA ARG A 229 -0.40 -7.09 4.52
C ARG A 229 0.50 -8.04 3.72
N GLN A 230 0.09 -9.29 3.68
CA GLN A 230 0.73 -10.27 2.81
C GLN A 230 0.46 -9.87 1.35
N PRO A 231 1.47 -9.88 0.49
CA PRO A 231 1.25 -9.78 -0.95
C PRO A 231 0.15 -10.75 -1.38
N SER A 232 -0.69 -10.32 -2.32
CA SER A 232 -1.68 -11.18 -2.97
C SER A 232 -1.26 -11.31 -4.43
N PRO A 233 -0.41 -12.29 -4.78
CA PRO A 233 0.10 -12.42 -6.14
C PRO A 233 -1.05 -12.54 -7.15
N ARG A 234 -0.98 -11.72 -8.19
CA ARG A 234 -1.86 -11.84 -9.36
C ARG A 234 -1.64 -13.22 -9.98
N PRO A 235 -2.69 -14.05 -10.15
CA PRO A 235 -2.56 -15.38 -10.73
C PRO A 235 -1.83 -15.36 -12.07
N LEU A 236 -0.83 -16.23 -12.20
CA LEU A 236 -0.13 -16.49 -13.45
C LEU A 236 -0.94 -17.54 -14.24
N GLU A 237 -0.90 -17.44 -15.56
CA GLU A 237 -1.31 -18.51 -16.47
C GLU A 237 -0.10 -19.23 -17.04
#